data_AF-A0A818D5J4-F1
#
_entry.id   AF-A0A818D5J4-F1
#
_cell.length_a   1.000
_cell.length_b   1.000
_cell.length_c   1.000
_cell.angle_alpha   90.00
_cell.angle_beta   90.00
_cell.angle_gamma   90.00
#
_symmetry.space_group_name_H-M   'P 1'
#
loop_
_entity.id
_entity.type
_entity.pdbx_description
1 polymer ?
#
loop_
_entity_poly.entity_id
_entity_poly.type
_entity_poly.pdbx_seq_one_letter_code
_entity_poly.pdbx_strand_id
1 'polypeptide(L)'
;VSRCGMIYMEPASLGWRPVFTSWLNILPATLTENHKKLIVELFERFIDPCIAYLRKGGLKELSPTSDSNLVRSLMNILDCLFDKFHDAKKFASYVTKEVFTWIEGMFLFALIWSIGITGDTNSRAKFDLFLRKIIAAGINDEEKRDFGLLDAVPPPPKPYTALLPENLTIYHYKFISELSEEEANREKPADAEEGNQYWEPWSYQLYNVPPIPKDTFFNEIIVETLDTVRFTSLLDMLITHQKSVLVVGPTGTGKSAYIIEYLLRKCDKAVYKPIFINFSAQTSASQTQDIIMSKLDKRRKGVYGPPVGQKC
;
A
#
# COMPACT_ATOMS: atom_id res chain seq x y z
N VAL A 1 -29.30 27.12 -11.49
CA VAL A 1 -28.34 26.71 -12.55
C VAL A 1 -28.28 27.70 -13.72
N SER A 2 -29.35 28.40 -14.13
CA SER A 2 -29.34 29.31 -15.30
C SER A 2 -28.47 30.58 -15.20
N ARG A 3 -27.89 30.88 -14.03
CA ARG A 3 -27.01 32.05 -13.80
C ARG A 3 -25.55 31.67 -13.50
N CYS A 4 -25.22 30.38 -13.55
CA CYS A 4 -23.87 29.88 -13.29
C CYS A 4 -23.34 29.19 -14.55
N GLY A 5 -22.12 29.53 -14.96
CA GLY A 5 -21.42 28.77 -15.99
C GLY A 5 -21.12 27.37 -15.47
N MET A 6 -21.63 26.34 -16.14
CA MET A 6 -21.36 24.95 -15.79
C MET A 6 -20.22 24.45 -16.67
N ILE A 7 -19.09 24.11 -16.05
CA ILE A 7 -17.99 23.41 -16.73
C ILE A 7 -18.13 21.92 -16.38
N TYR A 8 -18.48 21.13 -17.38
CA TYR A 8 -18.51 19.67 -17.26
C TYR A 8 -17.12 19.15 -17.57
N MET A 9 -16.45 18.57 -16.56
CA MET A 9 -15.25 17.76 -16.76
C MET A 9 -15.62 16.31 -16.57
N GLU A 10 -15.26 15.48 -17.55
CA GLU A 10 -15.41 14.03 -17.43
C GLU A 10 -14.26 13.49 -16.57
N PRO A 11 -14.53 12.86 -15.41
CA PRO A 11 -13.47 12.38 -14.51
C PRO A 11 -12.52 11.37 -15.20
N ALA A 12 -13.03 10.60 -16.16
CA ALA A 12 -12.23 9.64 -16.93
C ALA A 12 -11.21 10.29 -17.88
N SER A 13 -11.42 11.56 -18.27
CA SER A 13 -10.57 12.25 -19.25
C SER A 13 -9.20 12.69 -18.71
N LEU A 14 -9.06 12.87 -17.39
CA LEU A 14 -7.78 13.28 -16.79
C LEU A 14 -6.80 12.10 -16.65
N GLY A 15 -7.31 10.89 -16.38
CA GLY A 15 -6.50 9.70 -16.15
C GLY A 15 -5.57 9.79 -14.93
N TRP A 16 -4.59 8.90 -14.87
CA TRP A 16 -3.59 8.85 -13.79
C TRP A 16 -2.30 9.61 -14.11
N ARG A 17 -1.97 9.76 -15.40
CA ARG A 17 -0.70 10.33 -15.89
C ARG A 17 -0.41 11.74 -15.36
N PRO A 18 -1.36 12.71 -15.31
CA PRO A 18 -1.06 14.04 -14.76
C PRO A 18 -0.66 14.01 -13.28
N VAL A 19 -1.30 13.14 -12.48
CA VAL A 19 -0.96 12.97 -11.06
C VAL A 19 0.43 12.35 -10.93
N PHE A 20 0.74 11.36 -11.77
CA PHE A 20 2.06 10.72 -11.82
C PHE A 20 3.17 11.69 -12.25
N THR A 21 2.96 12.48 -13.30
CA THR A 21 3.93 13.50 -13.72
C THR A 21 4.20 14.52 -12.63
N SER A 22 3.17 14.93 -11.89
CA SER A 22 3.36 15.80 -10.71
C SER A 22 4.15 15.09 -9.60
N TRP A 23 3.92 13.80 -9.40
CA TRP A 23 4.60 13.01 -8.37
C TRP A 23 6.09 12.80 -8.67
N LEU A 24 6.47 12.62 -9.94
CA LEU A 24 7.88 12.52 -10.34
C LEU A 24 8.72 13.75 -9.91
N ASN A 25 8.10 14.92 -9.78
CA ASN A 25 8.77 16.15 -9.37
C ASN A 25 9.02 16.26 -7.86
N ILE A 26 8.37 15.42 -7.05
CA ILE A 26 8.55 15.41 -5.58
C ILE A 26 9.40 14.23 -5.09
N LEU A 27 9.91 13.40 -6.01
CA LEU A 27 10.79 12.29 -5.69
C LEU A 27 12.08 12.75 -4.99
N PRO A 28 12.73 11.90 -4.18
CA PRO A 28 13.98 12.21 -3.52
C PRO A 28 15.04 12.73 -4.50
N ALA A 29 15.71 13.83 -4.16
CA ALA A 29 16.73 14.46 -5.02
C ALA A 29 17.97 13.59 -5.27
N THR A 30 18.16 12.54 -4.46
CA THR A 30 19.20 11.51 -4.61
C THR A 30 18.96 10.60 -5.80
N LEU A 31 17.71 10.47 -6.28
CA LEU A 31 17.37 9.63 -7.42
C LEU A 31 17.82 10.29 -8.73
N THR A 32 18.74 9.61 -9.42
CA THR A 32 19.23 10.00 -10.75
C THR A 32 18.12 9.96 -11.81
N GLU A 33 18.35 10.65 -12.93
CA GLU A 33 17.45 10.60 -14.09
C GLU A 33 17.25 9.19 -14.65
N ASN A 34 18.23 8.29 -14.52
CA ASN A 34 18.05 6.90 -14.93
C ASN A 34 17.10 6.14 -14.00
N HIS A 35 17.11 6.43 -12.69
CA HIS A 35 16.13 5.86 -11.76
C HIS A 35 14.71 6.35 -12.09
N LYS A 36 14.56 7.65 -12.39
CA LYS A 36 13.25 8.21 -12.80
C LYS A 36 12.75 7.59 -14.11
N LYS A 37 13.63 7.38 -15.09
CA LYS A 37 13.28 6.66 -16.34
C LYS A 37 12.77 5.25 -16.06
N LEU A 38 13.44 4.48 -15.19
CA LEU A 38 12.95 3.17 -14.77
C LEU A 38 11.55 3.26 -14.15
N ILE A 39 11.32 4.22 -13.24
CA ILE A 39 10.01 4.42 -12.61
C ILE A 39 8.94 4.70 -13.67
N VAL A 40 9.22 5.58 -14.64
CA VAL A 40 8.30 5.86 -15.77
C VAL A 40 8.00 4.61 -16.58
N GLU A 41 9.03 3.83 -16.95
CA GLU A 41 8.86 2.58 -17.70
C GLU A 41 8.01 1.56 -16.93
N LEU A 42 8.19 1.45 -15.62
CA LEU A 42 7.36 0.58 -14.76
C LEU A 42 5.90 1.03 -14.73
N PHE A 43 5.63 2.31 -14.55
CA PHE A 43 4.26 2.82 -14.52
C PHE A 43 3.55 2.64 -15.87
N GLU A 44 4.19 3.04 -16.97
CA GLU A 44 3.60 2.92 -18.31
C GLU A 44 3.35 1.45 -18.71
N ARG A 45 4.21 0.51 -18.25
CA ARG A 45 4.05 -0.91 -18.57
C ARG A 45 2.95 -1.61 -17.76
N PHE A 46 2.82 -1.31 -16.48
CA PHE A 46 1.96 -2.10 -15.58
C PHE A 46 0.60 -1.48 -15.29
N ILE A 47 0.49 -0.15 -15.23
CA ILE A 47 -0.71 0.50 -14.67
C ILE A 47 -1.94 0.29 -15.56
N ASP A 48 -1.85 0.64 -16.84
CA ASP A 48 -2.99 0.50 -17.76
C ASP A 48 -3.46 -0.96 -17.88
N PRO A 49 -2.57 -1.96 -18.02
CA PRO A 49 -3.01 -3.36 -18.02
C PRO A 49 -3.65 -3.82 -16.71
N CYS A 50 -3.10 -3.43 -15.55
CA CYS A 50 -3.67 -3.82 -14.26
C CYS A 50 -5.05 -3.20 -14.03
N ILE A 51 -5.24 -1.94 -14.41
CA ILE A 51 -6.54 -1.25 -14.31
C ILE A 51 -7.54 -1.86 -15.31
N ALA A 52 -7.12 -2.11 -16.55
CA ALA A 52 -7.99 -2.74 -17.55
C ALA A 52 -8.45 -4.13 -17.09
N TYR A 53 -7.55 -4.93 -16.52
CA TYR A 53 -7.91 -6.23 -15.96
C TYR A 53 -8.90 -6.11 -14.79
N LEU A 54 -8.66 -5.14 -13.90
CA LEU A 54 -9.57 -4.84 -12.78
C LEU A 54 -10.97 -4.42 -13.24
N ARG A 55 -11.08 -3.62 -14.31
CA ARG A 55 -12.35 -3.03 -14.76
C ARG A 55 -13.11 -3.92 -15.75
N LYS A 56 -12.40 -4.61 -16.64
CA LYS A 56 -12.98 -5.31 -17.80
C LYS A 56 -12.63 -6.80 -17.87
N GLY A 57 -11.63 -7.26 -17.12
CA GLY A 57 -11.15 -8.64 -17.14
C GLY A 57 -11.81 -9.59 -16.15
N GLY A 58 -12.92 -9.18 -15.53
CA GLY A 58 -13.69 -10.06 -14.65
C GLY A 58 -13.13 -10.22 -13.23
N LEU A 59 -12.32 -9.26 -12.76
CA LEU A 59 -12.03 -9.10 -11.33
C LEU A 59 -13.20 -8.42 -10.63
N LYS A 60 -13.43 -8.79 -9.36
CA LYS A 60 -14.48 -8.25 -8.52
C LYS A 60 -13.88 -7.49 -7.34
N GLU A 61 -14.09 -6.18 -7.32
CA GLU A 61 -13.71 -5.33 -6.19
C GLU A 61 -14.67 -5.46 -5.02
N LEU A 62 -14.12 -5.32 -3.81
CA LEU A 62 -14.90 -5.25 -2.57
C LEU A 62 -15.64 -3.92 -2.40
N SER A 63 -15.08 -2.84 -2.93
CA SER A 63 -15.65 -1.50 -2.90
C SER A 63 -15.32 -0.79 -4.21
N PRO A 64 -16.24 -0.02 -4.80
CA PRO A 64 -15.94 0.80 -5.97
C PRO A 64 -14.79 1.76 -5.71
N THR A 65 -13.82 1.81 -6.63
CA THR A 65 -12.67 2.72 -6.57
C THR A 65 -12.57 3.59 -7.82
N SER A 66 -11.74 4.63 -7.75
CA SER A 66 -11.35 5.45 -8.89
C SER A 66 -9.94 5.08 -9.34
N ASP A 67 -9.71 5.03 -10.66
CA ASP A 67 -8.42 4.66 -11.26
C ASP A 67 -7.30 5.58 -10.78
N SER A 68 -7.51 6.89 -10.76
CA SER A 68 -6.52 7.85 -10.26
C SER A 68 -6.23 7.67 -8.76
N ASN A 69 -7.23 7.25 -7.96
CA ASN A 69 -7.02 6.98 -6.54
C ASN A 69 -6.23 5.68 -6.30
N LEU A 70 -6.43 4.66 -7.14
CA LEU A 70 -5.64 3.43 -7.09
C LEU A 70 -4.15 3.72 -7.36
N VAL A 71 -3.87 4.48 -8.41
CA VAL A 71 -2.49 4.87 -8.76
C VAL A 71 -1.91 5.80 -7.69
N ARG A 72 -2.72 6.69 -7.10
CA ARG A 72 -2.31 7.50 -5.94
C ARG A 72 -1.96 6.65 -4.72
N SER A 73 -2.71 5.57 -4.47
CA SER A 73 -2.40 4.62 -3.39
C SER A 73 -1.06 3.93 -3.63
N LEU A 74 -0.77 3.55 -4.88
CA LEU A 74 0.52 2.98 -5.28
C LEU A 74 1.66 3.97 -5.01
N MET A 75 1.52 5.22 -5.46
CA MET A 75 2.52 6.28 -5.22
C MET A 75 2.72 6.56 -3.73
N ASN A 76 1.65 6.52 -2.91
CA ASN A 76 1.78 6.68 -1.46
C ASN A 76 2.60 5.55 -0.81
N ILE A 77 2.42 4.30 -1.24
CA ILE A 77 3.22 3.17 -0.73
C ILE A 77 4.68 3.33 -1.19
N LEU A 78 4.91 3.71 -2.45
CA LEU A 78 6.25 4.00 -2.96
C LEU A 78 6.94 5.13 -2.18
N ASP A 79 6.25 6.21 -1.86
CA ASP A 79 6.80 7.30 -1.04
C ASP A 79 7.30 6.76 0.31
N CYS A 80 6.52 5.91 0.98
CA CYS A 80 6.91 5.32 2.25
C CYS A 80 8.14 4.42 2.10
N LEU A 81 8.22 3.65 1.00
CA LEU A 81 9.37 2.80 0.72
C LEU A 81 10.62 3.60 0.32
N PHE A 82 10.44 4.76 -0.33
CA PHE A 82 11.50 5.66 -0.76
C PHE A 82 12.01 6.58 0.35
N ASP A 83 11.43 6.54 1.55
CA ASP A 83 11.88 7.34 2.70
C ASP A 83 13.40 7.23 2.92
N LYS A 84 13.93 6.01 2.80
CA LYS A 84 15.37 5.71 2.92
C LYS A 84 16.26 6.39 1.88
N PHE A 85 15.69 6.79 0.74
CA PHE A 85 16.44 7.47 -0.32
C PHE A 85 16.59 8.97 -0.04
N HIS A 86 15.88 9.55 0.93
CA HIS A 86 16.07 10.95 1.30
C HIS A 86 17.40 11.21 2.03
N ASP A 87 17.98 10.21 2.70
CA ASP A 87 19.30 10.35 3.33
C ASP A 87 20.42 10.21 2.30
N ALA A 88 21.00 11.34 1.89
CA ALA A 88 22.08 11.39 0.92
C ALA A 88 23.35 10.64 1.37
N LYS A 89 23.65 10.57 2.68
CA LYS A 89 24.84 9.87 3.18
C LYS A 89 24.68 8.37 3.04
N LYS A 90 23.53 7.86 3.45
CA LYS A 90 23.20 6.43 3.32
C LYS A 90 23.03 6.03 1.85
N PHE A 91 22.41 6.89 1.04
CA PHE A 91 22.25 6.64 -0.38
C PHE A 91 23.59 6.50 -1.13
N ALA A 92 24.60 7.29 -0.75
CA ALA A 92 25.92 7.25 -1.36
C ALA A 92 26.69 5.94 -1.11
N SER A 93 26.34 5.19 -0.04
CA SER A 93 26.95 3.88 0.22
C SER A 93 26.31 2.73 -0.56
N TYR A 94 25.15 2.95 -1.18
CA TYR A 94 24.46 1.90 -1.91
C TYR A 94 25.10 1.61 -3.27
N VAL A 95 25.11 0.34 -3.64
CA VAL A 95 25.53 -0.09 -4.98
C VAL A 95 24.46 0.29 -5.98
N THR A 96 24.83 1.00 -7.05
CA THR A 96 23.85 1.52 -8.05
C THR A 96 22.93 0.42 -8.59
N LYS A 97 23.49 -0.75 -8.95
CA LYS A 97 22.70 -1.89 -9.47
C LYS A 97 21.65 -2.39 -8.48
N GLU A 98 21.97 -2.33 -7.20
CA GLU A 98 21.08 -2.77 -6.13
C GLU A 98 19.91 -1.80 -5.97
N VAL A 99 20.16 -0.50 -6.08
CA VAL A 99 19.09 0.53 -6.05
C VAL A 99 18.08 0.33 -7.19
N PHE A 100 18.53 0.01 -8.42
CA PHE A 100 17.60 -0.33 -9.51
C PHE A 100 16.75 -1.56 -9.17
N THR A 101 17.36 -2.61 -8.62
CA THR A 101 16.66 -3.83 -8.19
C THR A 101 15.64 -3.51 -7.10
N TRP A 102 15.99 -2.65 -6.15
CA TRP A 102 15.08 -2.22 -5.10
C TRP A 102 13.91 -1.40 -5.62
N ILE A 103 14.13 -0.50 -6.57
CA ILE A 103 13.04 0.26 -7.20
C ILE A 103 12.04 -0.68 -7.89
N GLU A 104 12.53 -1.68 -8.63
CA GLU A 104 11.67 -2.71 -9.25
C GLU A 104 10.83 -3.44 -8.19
N GLY A 105 11.46 -3.95 -7.14
CA GLY A 105 10.77 -4.70 -6.09
C GLY A 105 9.80 -3.84 -5.26
N MET A 106 10.17 -2.60 -4.93
CA MET A 106 9.29 -1.64 -4.26
C MET A 106 8.08 -1.30 -5.12
N PHE A 107 8.26 -1.13 -6.43
CA PHE A 107 7.15 -0.91 -7.36
C PHE A 107 6.20 -2.10 -7.40
N LEU A 108 6.73 -3.32 -7.54
CA LEU A 108 5.91 -4.53 -7.54
C LEU A 108 5.14 -4.68 -6.23
N PHE A 109 5.81 -4.49 -5.09
CA PHE A 109 5.15 -4.51 -3.79
C PHE A 109 4.04 -3.47 -3.68
N ALA A 110 4.31 -2.22 -4.08
CA ALA A 110 3.33 -1.15 -4.08
C ALA A 110 2.15 -1.46 -5.00
N LEU A 111 2.38 -2.05 -6.17
CA LEU A 111 1.34 -2.45 -7.13
C LEU A 111 0.43 -3.54 -6.55
N ILE A 112 1.01 -4.57 -5.92
CA ILE A 112 0.28 -5.67 -5.27
C ILE A 112 -0.63 -5.11 -4.16
N TRP A 113 -0.10 -4.23 -3.32
CA TRP A 113 -0.80 -3.68 -2.15
C TRP A 113 -1.60 -2.40 -2.42
N SER A 114 -1.71 -1.98 -3.67
CA SER A 114 -2.61 -0.90 -4.11
C SER A 114 -3.70 -1.44 -5.03
N ILE A 115 -3.38 -1.71 -6.29
CA ILE A 115 -4.34 -2.16 -7.30
C ILE A 115 -4.73 -3.62 -7.02
N GLY A 116 -3.74 -4.48 -6.79
CA GLY A 116 -3.95 -5.92 -6.66
C GLY A 116 -4.78 -6.35 -5.45
N ILE A 117 -4.80 -5.58 -4.36
CA ILE A 117 -5.46 -5.98 -3.11
C ILE A 117 -6.97 -5.68 -3.09
N THR A 118 -7.45 -4.82 -4.00
CA THR A 118 -8.86 -4.36 -4.05
C THR A 118 -9.86 -5.45 -4.38
N GLY A 119 -9.40 -6.50 -5.07
CA GLY A 119 -10.20 -7.66 -5.42
C GLY A 119 -10.56 -8.55 -4.23
N ASP A 120 -11.61 -9.35 -4.40
CA ASP A 120 -11.92 -10.46 -3.50
C ASP A 120 -10.90 -11.61 -3.59
N THR A 121 -11.03 -12.63 -2.75
CA THR A 121 -10.06 -13.75 -2.67
C THR A 121 -9.82 -14.45 -4.02
N ASN A 122 -10.88 -14.66 -4.81
CA ASN A 122 -10.76 -15.29 -6.13
C ASN A 122 -10.06 -14.36 -7.12
N SER A 123 -10.44 -13.08 -7.13
CA SER A 123 -9.84 -12.06 -7.98
C SER A 123 -8.34 -11.89 -7.68
N ARG A 124 -7.94 -11.98 -6.41
CA ARG A 124 -6.52 -11.96 -5.99
C ARG A 124 -5.74 -13.14 -6.56
N ALA A 125 -6.28 -14.35 -6.54
CA ALA A 125 -5.63 -15.52 -7.14
C ALA A 125 -5.46 -15.35 -8.67
N LYS A 126 -6.47 -14.79 -9.34
CA LYS A 126 -6.37 -14.47 -10.77
C LYS A 126 -5.36 -13.36 -11.07
N PHE A 127 -5.29 -12.34 -10.20
CA PHE A 127 -4.35 -11.23 -10.33
C PHE A 127 -2.90 -11.68 -10.11
N ASP A 128 -2.66 -12.62 -9.19
CA ASP A 128 -1.36 -13.26 -8.98
C ASP A 128 -0.80 -13.88 -10.27
N LEU A 129 -1.60 -14.74 -10.92
CA LEU A 129 -1.22 -15.39 -12.19
C LEU A 129 -0.97 -14.36 -13.30
N PHE A 130 -1.85 -13.36 -13.42
CA PHE A 130 -1.73 -12.29 -14.39
C PHE A 130 -0.45 -11.47 -14.20
N LEU A 131 -0.17 -11.03 -12.97
CA LEU A 131 0.99 -10.20 -12.67
C LEU A 131 2.30 -10.96 -12.95
N ARG A 132 2.39 -12.22 -12.50
CA ARG A 132 3.54 -13.09 -12.78
C ARG A 132 3.78 -13.26 -14.28
N LYS A 133 2.72 -13.39 -15.06
CA LYS A 133 2.80 -13.49 -16.52
C LYS A 133 3.34 -12.20 -17.17
N ILE A 134 2.85 -11.03 -16.76
CA ILE A 134 3.37 -9.74 -17.27
C ILE A 134 4.86 -9.58 -16.92
N ILE A 135 5.26 -9.96 -15.71
CA ILE A 135 6.65 -9.89 -15.25
C ILE A 135 7.55 -10.79 -16.11
N ALA A 136 7.13 -12.02 -16.41
CA ALA A 136 7.96 -13.01 -17.11
C ALA A 136 7.96 -12.85 -18.64
N ALA A 137 6.78 -12.74 -19.26
CA ALA A 137 6.64 -12.88 -20.72
C ALA A 137 5.80 -11.77 -21.39
N GLY A 138 5.01 -11.01 -20.63
CA GLY A 138 4.03 -10.09 -21.22
C GLY A 138 2.72 -10.79 -21.58
N ILE A 139 1.88 -10.13 -22.38
CA ILE A 139 0.56 -10.63 -22.79
C ILE A 139 0.43 -10.47 -24.30
N ASN A 140 0.15 -11.58 -24.98
CA ASN A 140 0.04 -11.63 -26.43
C ASN A 140 -1.34 -11.17 -26.92
N ASP A 141 -1.46 -10.89 -28.22
CA ASP A 141 -2.71 -10.41 -28.84
C ASP A 141 -3.90 -11.37 -28.74
N GLU A 142 -3.66 -12.67 -28.60
CA GLU A 142 -4.71 -13.67 -28.43
C GLU A 142 -5.33 -13.60 -27.02
N GLU A 143 -4.48 -13.38 -26.03
CA GLU A 143 -4.82 -13.45 -24.61
C GLU A 143 -5.34 -12.11 -24.07
N LYS A 144 -5.09 -11.02 -24.80
CA LYS A 144 -5.51 -9.67 -24.38
C LYS A 144 -7.02 -9.58 -24.09
N ARG A 145 -7.82 -10.35 -24.82
CA ARG A 145 -9.29 -10.42 -24.64
C ARG A 145 -9.68 -11.00 -23.29
N ASP A 146 -8.97 -12.02 -22.83
CA ASP A 146 -9.26 -12.69 -21.56
C ASP A 146 -9.02 -11.76 -20.37
N PHE A 147 -8.08 -10.81 -20.54
CA PHE A 147 -7.74 -9.81 -19.52
C PHE A 147 -8.43 -8.45 -19.75
N GLY A 148 -9.32 -8.32 -20.73
CA GLY A 148 -10.03 -7.07 -21.02
C GLY A 148 -9.12 -5.92 -21.49
N LEU A 149 -7.94 -6.26 -22.04
CA LEU A 149 -6.93 -5.32 -22.51
C LEU A 149 -7.26 -4.82 -23.92
N LEU A 150 -6.93 -3.56 -24.20
CA LEU A 150 -7.04 -2.97 -25.53
C LEU A 150 -5.84 -3.40 -26.40
N ASP A 151 -4.64 -3.25 -25.85
CA ASP A 151 -3.38 -3.53 -26.50
C ASP A 151 -2.64 -4.69 -25.81
N ALA A 152 -1.85 -5.42 -26.59
CA ALA A 152 -0.94 -6.43 -26.06
C ALA A 152 0.14 -5.79 -25.19
N VAL A 153 0.61 -6.51 -24.17
CA VAL A 153 1.69 -6.04 -23.30
C VAL A 153 2.98 -6.71 -23.76
N PRO A 154 3.95 -5.98 -24.33
CA PRO A 154 5.17 -6.62 -24.82
C PRO A 154 5.97 -7.27 -23.68
N PRO A 155 6.81 -8.28 -24.01
CA PRO A 155 7.78 -8.84 -23.08
C PRO A 155 8.67 -7.74 -22.46
N PRO A 156 9.19 -7.97 -21.24
CA PRO A 156 10.09 -7.00 -20.62
C PRO A 156 11.33 -6.77 -21.52
N PRO A 157 11.78 -5.53 -21.71
CA PRO A 157 12.99 -5.26 -22.50
C PRO A 157 14.24 -5.89 -21.87
N LYS A 158 14.24 -6.03 -20.53
CA LYS A 158 15.25 -6.73 -19.74
C LYS A 158 14.54 -7.51 -18.63
N PRO A 159 14.97 -8.73 -18.31
CA PRO A 159 14.44 -9.47 -17.16
C PRO A 159 14.58 -8.64 -15.87
N TYR A 160 13.51 -8.61 -15.06
CA TYR A 160 13.56 -7.97 -13.75
C TYR A 160 14.48 -8.74 -12.81
N THR A 161 15.12 -8.00 -11.91
CA THR A 161 16.09 -8.57 -10.97
C THR A 161 15.42 -8.98 -9.67
N ALA A 162 14.41 -8.21 -9.23
CA ALA A 162 13.63 -8.49 -8.01
C ALA A 162 12.50 -9.51 -8.24
N LEU A 163 12.84 -10.71 -8.73
CA LEU A 163 11.85 -11.74 -9.05
C LEU A 163 11.09 -12.22 -7.80
N LEU A 164 9.78 -12.39 -7.96
CA LEU A 164 8.90 -12.93 -6.94
C LEU A 164 9.12 -14.45 -6.80
N PRO A 165 9.19 -15.00 -5.58
CA PRO A 165 9.25 -16.45 -5.39
C PRO A 165 8.02 -17.16 -5.98
N GLU A 166 8.19 -18.39 -6.46
CA GLU A 166 7.13 -19.16 -7.15
C GLU A 166 6.29 -20.03 -6.22
N ASN A 167 6.74 -20.24 -4.98
CA ASN A 167 6.16 -21.23 -4.07
C ASN A 167 4.75 -20.86 -3.59
N LEU A 168 4.50 -19.57 -3.34
CA LEU A 168 3.24 -19.06 -2.82
C LEU A 168 2.72 -17.89 -3.66
N THR A 169 1.50 -17.42 -3.36
CA THR A 169 0.94 -16.25 -4.05
C THR A 169 1.73 -14.99 -3.71
N ILE A 170 1.73 -13.99 -4.60
CA ILE A 170 2.37 -12.69 -4.43
C ILE A 170 2.03 -11.99 -3.10
N TYR A 171 0.86 -12.25 -2.51
CA TYR A 171 0.41 -11.65 -1.26
C TYR A 171 1.04 -12.28 -0.01
N HIS A 172 1.75 -13.41 -0.15
CA HIS A 172 2.45 -14.06 0.94
C HIS A 172 3.81 -13.44 1.24
N TYR A 173 4.31 -12.59 0.36
CA TYR A 173 5.65 -12.02 0.48
C TYR A 173 5.63 -10.52 0.83
N LYS A 174 6.58 -10.13 1.67
CA LYS A 174 6.97 -8.76 2.01
C LYS A 174 8.25 -8.45 1.24
N PHE A 175 8.29 -7.29 0.59
CA PHE A 175 9.53 -6.83 -0.04
C PHE A 175 10.49 -6.26 1.01
N ILE A 176 11.75 -6.67 0.94
CA ILE A 176 12.83 -6.23 1.82
C ILE A 176 14.00 -5.74 0.95
N SER A 177 14.38 -4.48 1.14
CA SER A 177 15.60 -3.95 0.53
C SER A 177 16.83 -4.12 1.42
N GLU A 178 16.64 -4.02 2.74
CA GLU A 178 17.67 -4.17 3.76
C GLU A 178 17.05 -4.89 4.95
N LEU A 179 17.76 -5.87 5.49
CA LEU A 179 17.36 -6.52 6.74
C LEU A 179 17.76 -5.63 7.91
N SER A 180 16.82 -5.29 8.78
CA SER A 180 17.17 -4.73 10.09
C SER A 180 17.93 -5.76 10.91
N GLU A 181 18.74 -5.32 11.89
CA GLU A 181 19.45 -6.25 12.80
C GLU A 181 18.46 -7.18 13.53
N GLU A 182 17.29 -6.66 13.88
CA GLU A 182 16.19 -7.44 14.47
C GLU A 182 15.61 -8.48 13.51
N GLU A 183 15.51 -8.18 12.21
CA GLU A 183 15.06 -9.13 11.17
C GLU A 183 16.13 -10.17 10.85
N ALA A 184 17.41 -9.78 10.86
CA ALA A 184 18.53 -10.65 10.59
C ALA A 184 18.75 -11.69 11.70
N ASN A 185 18.50 -11.32 12.96
CA ASN A 185 18.70 -12.18 14.13
C ASN A 185 17.48 -13.07 14.45
N ARG A 186 16.42 -13.08 13.64
CA ARG A 186 15.23 -13.91 13.89
C ARG A 186 15.56 -15.38 13.71
N GLU A 187 15.24 -16.19 14.72
CA GLU A 187 15.27 -17.64 14.59
C GLU A 187 14.22 -18.07 13.57
N LYS A 188 14.67 -18.75 12.51
CA LYS A 188 13.80 -19.32 11.48
C LYS A 188 13.65 -20.81 11.77
N PRO A 189 12.43 -21.31 11.98
CA PRO A 189 12.24 -22.74 12.16
C PRO A 189 12.59 -23.50 10.87
N ALA A 190 12.98 -24.77 10.99
CA ALA A 190 13.50 -25.56 9.88
C ALA A 190 12.47 -25.84 8.77
N ASP A 191 11.18 -25.68 9.08
CA ASP A 191 10.03 -25.83 8.19
C ASP A 191 9.44 -24.49 7.70
N ALA A 192 10.14 -23.38 7.95
CA ALA A 192 9.68 -22.07 7.53
C ALA A 192 9.58 -21.95 6.00
N GLU A 193 8.54 -21.29 5.51
CA GLU A 193 8.36 -21.02 4.08
C GLU A 193 9.57 -20.29 3.51
N GLU A 194 10.11 -20.74 2.37
CA GLU A 194 11.29 -20.09 1.79
C GLU A 194 10.92 -18.80 1.03
N GLY A 195 11.63 -17.73 1.37
CA GLY A 195 11.71 -16.49 0.58
C GLY A 195 12.92 -16.47 -0.35
N ASN A 196 13.28 -15.29 -0.82
CA ASN A 196 14.56 -15.04 -1.49
C ASN A 196 15.25 -13.80 -0.91
N GLN A 197 16.32 -13.33 -1.55
CA GLN A 197 17.10 -12.18 -1.09
C GLN A 197 16.26 -10.89 -0.92
N TYR A 198 15.16 -10.75 -1.66
CA TYR A 198 14.35 -9.53 -1.72
C TYR A 198 12.92 -9.70 -1.20
N TRP A 199 12.47 -10.93 -1.04
CA TRP A 199 11.08 -11.28 -0.72
C TRP A 199 11.04 -12.25 0.45
N GLU A 200 10.54 -11.80 1.59
CA GLU A 200 10.39 -12.61 2.80
C GLU A 200 8.92 -12.96 3.04
N PRO A 201 8.58 -14.20 3.41
CA PRO A 201 7.21 -14.55 3.76
C PRO A 201 6.71 -13.78 4.99
N TRP A 202 5.47 -13.29 4.95
CA TRP A 202 4.83 -12.65 6.11
C TRP A 202 4.72 -13.59 7.32
N SER A 203 4.74 -14.91 7.10
CA SER A 203 4.70 -15.93 8.14
C SER A 203 5.86 -15.82 9.12
N TYR A 204 7.00 -15.25 8.71
CA TYR A 204 8.16 -15.11 9.59
C TYR A 204 7.90 -14.21 10.80
N GLN A 205 6.99 -13.24 10.68
CA GLN A 205 6.61 -12.39 11.81
C GLN A 205 5.73 -13.12 12.83
N LEU A 206 5.05 -14.21 12.43
CA LEU A 206 4.20 -15.00 13.32
C LEU A 206 4.98 -15.87 14.29
N TYR A 207 6.20 -16.29 13.94
CA TYR A 207 7.01 -17.17 14.79
C TYR A 207 7.51 -16.48 16.07
N ASN A 208 7.61 -15.15 16.05
CA ASN A 208 8.15 -14.36 17.16
C ASN A 208 7.05 -13.64 17.98
N VAL A 209 5.79 -14.02 17.80
CA VAL A 209 4.69 -13.41 18.53
C VAL A 209 4.76 -13.84 20.00
N PRO A 210 4.85 -12.91 20.96
CA PRO A 210 4.94 -13.26 22.36
C PRO A 210 3.67 -13.97 22.83
N PRO A 211 3.77 -14.91 23.77
CA PRO A 211 2.61 -15.58 24.33
C PRO A 211 1.69 -14.56 25.02
N ILE A 212 0.38 -14.77 24.87
CA ILE A 212 -0.64 -13.89 25.45
C ILE A 212 -0.50 -13.91 26.98
N PRO A 213 -0.37 -12.74 27.65
CA PRO A 213 -0.29 -12.67 29.10
C PRO A 213 -1.53 -13.27 29.78
N LYS A 214 -1.34 -13.96 30.91
CA LYS A 214 -2.43 -14.62 31.64
C LYS A 214 -3.46 -13.64 32.22
N ASP A 215 -3.05 -12.38 32.42
CA ASP A 215 -3.89 -11.33 33.00
C ASP A 215 -4.69 -10.55 31.94
N THR A 216 -4.56 -10.89 30.65
CA THR A 216 -5.31 -10.24 29.57
C THR A 216 -6.78 -10.65 29.61
N PHE A 217 -7.68 -9.67 29.65
CA PHE A 217 -9.11 -9.93 29.57
C PHE A 217 -9.48 -10.55 28.23
N PHE A 218 -10.44 -11.48 28.24
CA PHE A 218 -10.84 -12.23 27.04
C PHE A 218 -11.26 -11.34 25.87
N ASN A 219 -11.91 -10.21 26.14
CA ASN A 219 -12.35 -9.24 25.12
C ASN A 219 -11.22 -8.40 24.51
N GLU A 220 -10.00 -8.47 25.06
CA GLU A 220 -8.81 -7.76 24.57
C GLU A 220 -7.84 -8.68 23.83
N ILE A 221 -8.12 -9.99 23.79
CA ILE A 221 -7.26 -10.96 23.13
C ILE A 221 -7.45 -10.84 21.61
N ILE A 222 -6.39 -10.45 20.91
CA ILE A 222 -6.30 -10.48 19.46
C ILE A 222 -5.23 -11.49 19.09
N VAL A 223 -5.65 -12.58 18.43
CA VAL A 223 -4.73 -13.60 17.92
C VAL A 223 -4.08 -13.08 16.65
N GLU A 224 -2.75 -13.02 16.63
CA GLU A 224 -2.02 -12.63 15.42
C GLU A 224 -2.09 -13.76 14.38
N THR A 225 -2.55 -13.40 13.18
CA THR A 225 -2.65 -14.22 11.99
C THR A 225 -1.89 -13.55 10.84
N LEU A 226 -1.72 -14.25 9.71
CA LEU A 226 -1.06 -13.67 8.54
C LEU A 226 -1.71 -12.36 8.10
N ASP A 227 -3.03 -12.27 8.12
CA ASP A 227 -3.76 -11.08 7.69
C ASP A 227 -3.59 -9.93 8.68
N THR A 228 -3.60 -10.19 10.00
CA THR A 228 -3.34 -9.12 10.98
C THR A 228 -1.91 -8.60 10.83
N VAL A 229 -0.92 -9.47 10.62
CA VAL A 229 0.47 -9.08 10.40
C VAL A 229 0.60 -8.18 9.16
N ARG A 230 0.02 -8.59 8.04
CA ARG A 230 0.03 -7.83 6.78
C ARG A 230 -0.62 -6.46 6.96
N PHE A 231 -1.84 -6.42 7.49
CA PHE A 231 -2.58 -5.17 7.66
C PHE A 231 -1.93 -4.25 8.68
N THR A 232 -1.43 -4.78 9.81
CA THR A 232 -0.71 -3.98 10.81
C THR A 232 0.56 -3.38 10.21
N SER A 233 1.32 -4.13 9.42
CA SER A 233 2.55 -3.62 8.78
C SER A 233 2.26 -2.52 7.76
N LEU A 234 1.20 -2.67 6.95
CA LEU A 234 0.79 -1.66 5.98
C LEU A 234 0.20 -0.41 6.66
N LEU A 235 -0.60 -0.60 7.70
CA LEU A 235 -1.11 0.49 8.53
C LEU A 235 0.03 1.27 9.15
N ASP A 236 1.04 0.57 9.69
CA ASP A 236 2.20 1.19 10.29
C ASP A 236 2.99 2.04 9.31
N MET A 237 3.31 1.46 8.14
CA MET A 237 3.97 2.17 7.06
C MET A 237 3.21 3.44 6.65
N LEU A 238 1.90 3.34 6.41
CA LEU A 238 1.12 4.45 5.90
C LEU A 238 0.84 5.52 6.96
N ILE A 239 0.51 5.14 8.20
CA ILE A 239 0.17 6.07 9.27
C ILE A 239 1.39 6.87 9.73
N THR A 240 2.55 6.21 9.88
CA THR A 240 3.81 6.89 10.26
C THR A 240 4.23 7.95 9.24
N HIS A 241 3.94 7.71 7.96
CA HIS A 241 4.19 8.63 6.84
C HIS A 241 3.01 9.58 6.54
N GLN A 242 2.00 9.64 7.43
CA GLN A 242 0.82 10.49 7.29
C GLN A 242 0.02 10.28 5.99
N LYS A 243 -0.02 9.05 5.49
CA LYS A 243 -0.83 8.64 4.36
C LYS A 243 -2.16 8.09 4.86
N SER A 244 -3.27 8.59 4.31
CA SER A 244 -4.61 8.15 4.69
C SER A 244 -4.90 6.73 4.18
N VAL A 245 -5.55 5.91 5.00
CA VAL A 245 -5.89 4.51 4.71
C VAL A 245 -7.39 4.28 4.84
N LEU A 246 -7.96 3.49 3.95
CA LEU A 246 -9.33 2.99 4.04
C LEU A 246 -9.31 1.46 4.07
N VAL A 247 -9.87 0.87 5.13
CA VAL A 247 -9.99 -0.58 5.27
C VAL A 247 -11.46 -0.98 5.08
N VAL A 248 -11.73 -1.79 4.06
CA VAL A 248 -13.07 -2.24 3.69
C VAL A 248 -13.24 -3.74 3.90
N GLY A 249 -14.46 -4.18 4.17
CA GLY A 249 -14.81 -5.60 4.25
C GLY A 249 -16.10 -5.87 5.02
N PRO A 250 -16.58 -7.12 5.03
CA PRO A 250 -17.85 -7.51 5.66
C PRO A 250 -17.90 -7.19 7.15
N THR A 251 -19.10 -7.02 7.72
CA THR A 251 -19.26 -6.80 9.17
C THR A 251 -18.77 -8.01 9.98
N GLY A 252 -18.22 -7.77 11.17
CA GLY A 252 -17.78 -8.84 12.07
C GLY A 252 -16.40 -9.44 11.80
N THR A 253 -15.64 -8.92 10.83
CA THR A 253 -14.30 -9.46 10.46
C THR A 253 -13.13 -8.82 11.21
N GLY A 254 -13.33 -8.28 12.41
CA GLY A 254 -12.24 -7.75 13.25
C GLY A 254 -11.58 -6.43 12.79
N LYS A 255 -11.93 -5.87 11.61
CA LYS A 255 -11.32 -4.64 11.05
C LYS A 255 -11.14 -3.50 12.06
N SER A 256 -12.23 -3.11 12.74
CA SER A 256 -12.19 -2.02 13.72
C SER A 256 -11.33 -2.39 14.93
N ALA A 257 -11.37 -3.64 15.38
CA ALA A 257 -10.55 -4.11 16.50
C ALA A 257 -9.06 -4.01 16.18
N TYR A 258 -8.64 -4.43 14.98
CA TYR A 258 -7.24 -4.36 14.55
C TYR A 258 -6.72 -2.91 14.45
N ILE A 259 -7.52 -2.01 13.89
CA ILE A 259 -7.14 -0.60 13.75
C ILE A 259 -7.07 0.09 15.10
N ILE A 260 -8.07 -0.13 15.97
CA ILE A 260 -8.10 0.43 17.33
C ILE A 260 -6.90 -0.07 18.14
N GLU A 261 -6.63 -1.37 18.09
CA GLU A 261 -5.49 -1.98 18.78
C GLU A 261 -4.17 -1.40 18.29
N TYR A 262 -3.97 -1.30 16.97
CA TYR A 262 -2.77 -0.70 16.40
C TYR A 262 -2.58 0.75 16.88
N LEU A 263 -3.62 1.58 16.77
CA LEU A 263 -3.56 3.00 17.15
C LEU A 263 -3.35 3.21 18.67
N LEU A 264 -3.85 2.32 19.52
CA LEU A 264 -3.76 2.47 20.97
C LEU A 264 -2.54 1.78 21.59
N ARG A 265 -2.08 0.67 21.02
CA ARG A 265 -1.02 -0.15 21.61
C ARG A 265 0.29 -0.13 20.83
N LYS A 266 0.25 -0.01 19.50
CA LYS A 266 1.45 -0.07 18.64
C LYS A 266 1.96 1.31 18.21
N CYS A 267 1.10 2.32 18.06
CA CYS A 267 1.55 3.69 17.78
C CYS A 267 2.16 4.39 19.01
N ASP A 268 3.13 5.27 18.77
CA ASP A 268 3.68 6.16 19.80
C ASP A 268 2.60 7.14 20.32
N LYS A 269 2.20 6.95 21.57
CA LYS A 269 1.18 7.75 22.27
C LYS A 269 1.59 9.20 22.51
N ALA A 270 2.89 9.51 22.46
CA ALA A 270 3.39 10.87 22.60
C ALA A 270 3.18 11.67 21.31
N VAL A 271 3.23 11.00 20.15
CA VAL A 271 3.12 11.62 18.83
C VAL A 271 1.70 11.49 18.27
N TYR A 272 1.08 10.31 18.36
CA TYR A 272 -0.21 10.03 17.75
C TYR A 272 -1.32 9.94 18.80
N LYS A 273 -2.38 10.74 18.60
CA LYS A 273 -3.59 10.72 19.43
C LYS A 273 -4.80 10.37 18.58
N PRO A 274 -5.27 9.11 18.61
CA PRO A 274 -6.40 8.71 17.80
C PRO A 274 -7.71 9.37 18.26
N ILE A 275 -8.52 9.77 17.29
CA ILE A 275 -9.91 10.21 17.50
C ILE A 275 -10.83 9.15 16.90
N PHE A 276 -11.59 8.48 17.75
CA PHE A 276 -12.56 7.47 17.31
C PHE A 276 -13.93 8.11 17.08
N ILE A 277 -14.43 8.01 15.85
CA ILE A 277 -15.75 8.52 15.46
C ILE A 277 -16.55 7.37 14.87
N ASN A 278 -17.69 7.05 15.49
CA ASN A 278 -18.60 6.03 15.02
C ASN A 278 -19.79 6.70 14.32
N PHE A 279 -19.95 6.42 13.03
CA PHE A 279 -21.08 6.91 12.26
C PHE A 279 -22.27 5.94 12.35
N SER A 280 -23.44 6.50 12.58
CA SER A 280 -24.74 5.84 12.52
C SER A 280 -25.67 6.60 11.59
N ALA A 281 -26.84 6.05 11.29
CA ALA A 281 -27.86 6.73 10.48
C ALA A 281 -28.34 8.07 11.09
N GLN A 282 -28.09 8.31 12.39
CA GLN A 282 -28.50 9.54 13.08
C GLN A 282 -27.34 10.52 13.30
N THR A 283 -26.11 10.18 12.89
CA THR A 283 -24.95 11.04 13.12
C THR A 283 -25.01 12.26 12.22
N SER A 284 -25.15 13.45 12.81
CA SER A 284 -25.22 14.71 12.06
C SER A 284 -23.84 15.32 11.82
N ALA A 285 -23.76 16.23 10.84
CA ALA A 285 -22.54 17.01 10.59
C ALA A 285 -22.11 17.82 11.82
N SER A 286 -23.08 18.37 12.58
CA SER A 286 -22.80 19.11 13.82
C SER A 286 -22.17 18.20 14.88
N GLN A 287 -22.74 17.03 15.11
CA GLN A 287 -22.19 16.06 16.08
C GLN A 287 -20.76 15.63 15.70
N THR A 288 -20.52 15.40 14.41
CA THR A 288 -19.19 15.04 13.91
C THR A 288 -18.18 16.17 14.16
N GLN A 289 -18.58 17.41 13.88
CA GLN A 289 -17.76 18.58 14.15
C GLN A 289 -17.47 18.73 15.64
N ASP A 290 -18.47 18.57 16.52
CA ASP A 290 -18.29 18.67 17.96
C ASP A 290 -17.31 17.62 18.50
N ILE A 291 -17.41 16.38 18.01
CA ILE A 291 -16.48 15.29 18.38
C ILE A 291 -15.04 15.65 17.97
N ILE A 292 -14.83 16.10 16.73
CA ILE A 292 -13.49 16.49 16.25
C ILE A 292 -12.96 17.67 17.07
N MET A 293 -13.76 18.72 17.24
CA MET A 293 -13.36 19.93 17.96
C MET A 293 -13.07 19.68 19.44
N SER A 294 -13.71 18.68 20.06
CA SER A 294 -13.46 18.31 21.46
C SER A 294 -12.02 17.85 21.73
N LYS A 295 -11.28 17.46 20.69
CA LYS A 295 -9.90 16.94 20.76
C LYS A 295 -8.86 17.88 20.16
N LEU A 296 -9.28 19.00 19.56
CA LEU A 296 -8.38 19.96 18.93
C LEU A 296 -8.21 21.21 19.80
N ASP A 297 -6.98 21.70 19.88
CA ASP A 297 -6.66 22.95 20.53
C ASP A 297 -6.85 24.13 19.57
N LYS A 298 -7.44 25.20 20.09
CA LYS A 298 -7.61 26.45 19.36
C LYS A 298 -6.27 27.20 19.33
N ARG A 299 -5.64 27.28 18.15
CA ARG A 299 -4.34 27.96 17.97
C ARG A 299 -4.51 29.46 17.76
N ARG A 300 -5.40 29.85 16.86
CA ARG A 300 -5.76 31.24 16.54
C ARG A 300 -7.20 31.31 16.05
N LYS A 301 -7.73 32.51 15.80
CA LYS A 301 -9.10 32.68 15.30
C LYS A 301 -9.30 31.88 14.00
N GLY A 302 -10.18 30.88 14.05
CA GLY A 302 -10.50 30.01 12.92
C GLY A 302 -9.50 28.88 12.63
N VAL A 303 -8.47 28.68 13.46
CA VAL A 303 -7.48 27.60 13.24
C VAL A 303 -7.41 26.70 14.47
N TYR A 304 -7.75 25.44 14.24
CA TYR A 304 -7.71 24.35 15.21
C TYR A 304 -6.67 23.34 14.77
N GLY A 305 -6.02 22.68 15.73
CA GLY A 305 -5.07 21.63 15.43
C GLY A 305 -4.87 20.71 16.63
N PRO A 306 -4.20 19.58 16.44
CA PRO A 306 -3.81 18.74 17.56
C PRO A 306 -2.94 19.54 18.55
N PRO A 307 -2.84 19.07 19.81
CA PRO A 307 -1.92 19.64 20.79
C PRO A 307 -0.51 19.74 20.23
N VAL A 308 0.26 20.71 20.74
CA VAL A 308 1.59 21.01 20.19
C VAL A 308 2.49 19.77 20.22
N GLY A 309 3.07 19.43 19.08
CA GLY A 309 3.92 18.24 18.91
C GLY A 309 3.18 16.94 18.63
N GLN A 310 1.84 16.95 18.61
CA GLN A 310 1.01 15.77 18.37
C GLN A 310 0.36 15.78 16.99
N LYS A 311 -0.05 14.60 16.54
CA LYS A 311 -0.80 14.29 15.32
C LYS A 311 -2.10 13.58 15.74
N CYS A 312 -3.22 13.97 15.14
CA CYS A 312 -4.52 13.31 15.31
C CYS A 312 -4.97 12.66 14.01
#